data_AF-A0A284VTT9-F1
#
_entry.id   AF-A0A284VTT9-F1
#
_cell.length_a   1.000
_cell.length_b   1.000
_cell.length_c   1.000
_cell.angle_alpha   90.00
_cell.angle_beta   90.00
_cell.angle_gamma   90.00
#
_symmetry.space_group_name_H-M   'P 1'
#
loop_
_entity.id
_entity.type
_entity.pdbx_description
1 polymer ?
#
loop_
_entity_poly.entity_id
_entity_poly.type
_entity_poly.pdbx_seq_one_letter_code
_entity_poly.pdbx_strand_id
1 'polypeptide(L)'
;MTTRKILVYFLIMLLTVYPVSAAQVALNRWVLNVTLHDDGVVEEVIQAELDNSGSSPLEGFSFTFPVPGVEIDASQSTGVTVSSEGGMNFNSPNVKQQTVSGKTNIIVTFDKPVEAGKKWNGRIGLKAANWAVKEDSNYSIDIPVDSPQAVASGKNTDVSVPADADIRAQVFLPESVEVTSVTPPPFRILFQYDRMVPTWSPDKLHIGDTISIKSSYSSVLNKITETDKKLRELKARINEAEKKGIDVSEAKTHLNNAEDYNTKQALQSYWKKDYTAALESNANANNELSKADNSLSGTAKENSQPTGTQPAETSETPGFGALAAVIILTLAFLVIRRK
;
A
#
# COMPACT_ATOMS: atom_id res chain seq x y z
N MET A 1 -57.56 17.23 35.51
CA MET A 1 -56.44 17.88 34.79
C MET A 1 -55.07 17.40 35.27
N THR A 2 -54.92 17.09 36.56
CA THR A 2 -53.66 16.68 37.21
C THR A 2 -53.15 15.30 36.75
N THR A 3 -54.04 14.32 36.56
CA THR A 3 -53.67 12.96 36.14
C THR A 3 -53.10 12.90 34.71
N ARG A 4 -53.62 13.72 33.79
CA ARG A 4 -53.07 13.87 32.43
C ARG A 4 -51.68 14.51 32.44
N LYS A 5 -51.44 15.50 33.31
CA LYS A 5 -50.12 16.12 33.45
C LYS A 5 -49.10 15.15 34.04
N ILE A 6 -49.47 14.38 35.07
CA ILE A 6 -48.62 13.35 35.67
C ILE A 6 -48.24 12.28 34.64
N LEU A 7 -49.21 11.82 33.83
CA LEU A 7 -48.95 10.81 32.80
C LEU A 7 -48.02 11.34 31.69
N VAL A 8 -48.15 12.62 31.30
CA VAL A 8 -47.25 13.28 30.34
C VAL A 8 -45.85 13.47 30.92
N TYR A 9 -45.72 13.90 32.18
CA TYR A 9 -44.42 13.98 32.85
C TYR A 9 -43.76 12.61 33.04
N PHE A 10 -44.56 11.57 33.30
CA PHE A 10 -44.08 10.19 33.40
C PHE A 10 -43.63 9.66 32.03
N LEU A 11 -44.33 10.00 30.95
CA LEU A 11 -43.93 9.66 29.57
C LEU A 11 -42.65 10.40 29.15
N ILE A 12 -42.54 11.69 29.46
CA ILE A 12 -41.34 12.50 29.19
C ILE A 12 -40.17 11.96 30.01
N MET A 13 -40.38 11.63 31.29
CA MET A 13 -39.38 10.96 32.12
C MET A 13 -38.95 9.62 31.50
N LEU A 14 -39.88 8.75 31.09
CA LEU A 14 -39.57 7.48 30.41
C LEU A 14 -38.78 7.68 29.10
N LEU A 15 -39.09 8.73 28.34
CA LEU A 15 -38.38 9.13 27.12
C LEU A 15 -36.99 9.74 27.39
N THR A 16 -36.75 10.27 28.60
CA THR A 16 -35.44 10.83 29.02
C THR A 16 -34.58 9.86 29.83
N VAL A 17 -35.16 8.82 30.43
CA VAL A 17 -34.48 7.90 31.37
C VAL A 17 -33.96 6.62 30.70
N TYR A 18 -34.40 6.31 29.48
CA TYR A 18 -33.65 5.41 28.62
C TYR A 18 -32.79 6.26 27.68
N PRO A 19 -31.50 6.52 28.00
CA PRO A 19 -30.56 6.51 26.91
C PRO A 19 -30.77 5.13 26.27
N VAL A 20 -31.24 5.10 25.01
CA VAL A 20 -31.03 3.93 24.16
C VAL A 20 -29.52 3.84 24.06
N SER A 21 -28.96 3.15 25.04
CA SER A 21 -27.54 2.96 25.19
C SER A 21 -27.16 2.02 24.07
N ALA A 22 -26.49 2.56 23.06
CA ALA A 22 -25.80 1.75 22.06
C ALA A 22 -24.53 1.10 22.62
N ALA A 23 -24.42 0.91 23.95
CA ALA A 23 -23.52 -0.08 24.54
C ALA A 23 -23.70 -1.50 23.95
N GLN A 24 -24.73 -1.68 23.11
CA GLN A 24 -25.05 -2.91 22.40
C GLN A 24 -24.61 -2.90 20.92
N VAL A 25 -23.93 -1.86 20.44
CA VAL A 25 -23.23 -1.88 19.13
C VAL A 25 -21.73 -1.92 19.36
N ALA A 26 -21.05 -2.86 18.73
CA ALA A 26 -19.60 -3.06 18.88
C ALA A 26 -18.86 -2.90 17.55
N LEU A 27 -17.72 -2.21 17.59
CA LEU A 27 -16.78 -2.10 16.47
C LEU A 27 -15.78 -3.25 16.54
N ASN A 28 -16.01 -4.31 15.76
CA ASN A 28 -15.13 -5.47 15.74
C ASN A 28 -13.95 -5.33 14.79
N ARG A 29 -14.05 -4.42 13.79
CA ARG A 29 -12.97 -4.15 12.84
C ARG A 29 -12.97 -2.69 12.41
N TRP A 30 -11.78 -2.10 12.37
CA TRP A 30 -11.52 -0.79 11.78
C TRP A 30 -10.13 -0.81 11.14
N VAL A 31 -10.09 -1.03 9.83
CA VAL A 31 -8.84 -1.15 9.06
C VAL A 31 -8.72 0.03 8.12
N LEU A 32 -7.67 0.83 8.32
CA LEU A 32 -7.37 2.01 7.51
C LEU A 32 -6.33 1.65 6.45
N ASN A 33 -6.68 1.77 5.17
CA ASN A 33 -5.71 1.66 4.07
C ASN A 33 -5.61 3.00 3.39
N VAL A 34 -4.55 3.74 3.68
CA VAL A 34 -4.33 5.11 3.18
C VAL A 34 -3.28 5.06 2.08
N THR A 35 -3.53 5.71 0.95
CA THR A 35 -2.58 5.89 -0.14
C THR A 35 -2.35 7.38 -0.34
N LEU A 36 -1.11 7.81 -0.17
CA LEU A 36 -0.67 9.15 -0.50
C LEU A 36 -0.09 9.14 -1.92
N HIS A 37 -0.65 10.00 -2.78
CA HIS A 37 -0.20 10.18 -4.16
C HIS A 37 0.83 11.31 -4.28
N ASP A 38 1.59 11.28 -5.36
CA ASP A 38 2.67 12.25 -5.63
C ASP A 38 2.14 13.68 -5.76
N ASP A 39 0.89 13.87 -6.18
CA ASP A 39 0.22 15.17 -6.28
C ASP A 39 -0.30 15.70 -4.93
N GLY A 40 -0.11 14.94 -3.83
CA GLY A 40 -0.56 15.29 -2.50
C GLY A 40 -2.01 14.89 -2.20
N VAL A 41 -2.71 14.26 -3.17
CA VAL A 41 -4.03 13.68 -2.93
C VAL A 41 -3.90 12.42 -2.08
N VAL A 42 -4.84 12.25 -1.15
CA VAL A 42 -4.91 11.09 -0.28
C VAL A 42 -6.19 10.31 -0.58
N GLU A 43 -6.04 9.01 -0.77
CA GLU A 43 -7.15 8.05 -0.84
C GLU A 43 -7.13 7.18 0.42
N GLU A 44 -8.30 6.95 1.00
CA GLU A 44 -8.45 6.07 2.16
C GLU A 44 -9.57 5.06 1.91
N VAL A 45 -9.26 3.78 2.11
CA VAL A 45 -10.26 2.71 2.15
C VAL A 45 -10.36 2.19 3.58
N ILE A 46 -11.49 2.48 4.20
CA ILE A 46 -11.83 2.00 5.55
C ILE A 46 -12.60 0.70 5.40
N GLN A 47 -12.08 -0.40 5.94
CA GLN A 47 -12.85 -1.63 6.12
C GLN A 47 -13.35 -1.72 7.57
N ALA A 48 -14.66 -1.88 7.73
CA ALA A 48 -15.30 -1.84 9.04
C ALA A 48 -16.25 -3.02 9.26
N GLU A 49 -16.33 -3.49 10.52
CA GLU A 49 -17.29 -4.49 10.97
C GLU A 49 -17.98 -4.01 12.24
N LEU A 50 -19.31 -3.89 12.19
CA LEU A 50 -20.16 -3.44 13.30
C LEU A 50 -21.11 -4.57 13.69
N ASP A 51 -21.10 -4.97 14.95
CA ASP A 51 -22.02 -5.95 15.51
C ASP A 51 -23.16 -5.24 16.23
N ASN A 52 -24.39 -5.49 15.81
CA ASN A 52 -25.59 -4.96 16.44
C ASN A 52 -26.18 -5.99 17.41
N SER A 53 -25.63 -6.08 18.62
CA SER A 53 -26.22 -6.87 19.72
C SER A 53 -27.43 -6.18 20.39
N GLY A 54 -27.84 -5.02 19.86
CA GLY A 54 -28.91 -4.20 20.42
C GLY A 54 -30.31 -4.71 20.11
N SER A 55 -31.31 -4.08 20.75
CA SER A 55 -32.73 -4.40 20.53
C SER A 55 -33.36 -3.68 19.33
N SER A 56 -32.67 -2.69 18.77
CA SER A 56 -33.15 -1.87 17.65
C SER A 56 -32.33 -2.11 16.39
N PRO A 57 -32.92 -2.01 15.19
CA PRO A 57 -32.14 -2.05 13.96
C PRO A 57 -31.11 -0.92 13.90
N LEU A 58 -29.91 -1.25 13.44
CA LEU A 58 -28.85 -0.28 13.18
C LEU A 58 -29.04 0.27 11.77
N GLU A 59 -29.23 1.58 11.65
CA GLU A 59 -29.54 2.26 10.38
C GLU A 59 -28.27 2.65 9.62
N GLY A 60 -27.14 2.72 10.31
CA GLY A 60 -25.90 3.20 9.74
C GLY A 60 -24.83 3.49 10.79
N PHE A 61 -23.81 4.22 10.40
CA PHE A 61 -22.81 4.79 11.29
C PHE A 61 -22.31 6.12 10.74
N SER A 62 -21.67 6.91 11.59
CA SER A 62 -21.02 8.16 11.18
C SER A 62 -19.64 8.30 11.77
N PHE A 63 -18.74 8.97 11.08
CA PHE A 63 -17.40 9.26 11.57
C PHE A 63 -16.93 10.61 11.01
N THR A 64 -15.95 11.21 11.67
CA THR A 64 -15.40 12.49 11.25
C THR A 64 -14.14 12.26 10.43
N PHE A 65 -14.15 12.77 9.20
CA PHE A 65 -12.98 12.87 8.35
C PHE A 65 -12.22 14.17 8.64
N PRO A 66 -10.88 14.14 8.77
CA PRO A 66 -10.11 15.26 9.34
C PRO A 66 -10.07 16.52 8.47
N VAL A 67 -10.43 16.44 7.19
CA VAL A 67 -10.42 17.57 6.26
C VAL A 67 -11.79 17.83 5.61
N PRO A 68 -12.04 19.06 5.12
CA PRO A 68 -13.26 19.37 4.39
C PRO A 68 -13.15 18.91 2.93
N GLY A 69 -14.29 18.76 2.25
CA GLY A 69 -14.31 18.52 0.80
C GLY A 69 -13.79 17.14 0.36
N VAL A 70 -13.86 16.15 1.25
CA VAL A 70 -13.63 14.74 0.90
C VAL A 70 -14.66 14.28 -0.12
N GLU A 71 -14.25 13.49 -1.10
CA GLU A 71 -15.07 12.84 -2.09
C GLU A 71 -15.30 11.38 -1.69
N ILE A 72 -16.49 10.83 -1.97
CA ILE A 72 -16.76 9.41 -1.78
C ILE A 72 -16.44 8.67 -3.07
N ASP A 73 -15.59 7.66 -3.00
CA ASP A 73 -15.38 6.73 -4.11
C ASP A 73 -16.39 5.58 -4.03
N ALA A 74 -17.44 5.69 -4.83
CA ALA A 74 -18.49 4.68 -4.92
C ALA A 74 -17.97 3.33 -5.46
N SER A 75 -16.88 3.31 -6.23
CA SER A 75 -16.32 2.06 -6.79
C SER A 75 -15.65 1.18 -5.74
N GLN A 76 -15.19 1.79 -4.64
CA GLN A 76 -14.57 1.12 -3.50
C GLN A 76 -15.56 0.88 -2.34
N SER A 77 -16.71 1.55 -2.37
CA SER A 77 -17.69 1.55 -1.28
C SER A 77 -18.71 0.41 -1.43
N THR A 78 -18.62 -0.59 -0.55
CA THR A 78 -19.42 -1.84 -0.60
C THR A 78 -19.84 -2.28 0.79
N GLY A 79 -20.90 -3.11 0.91
CA GLY A 79 -21.34 -3.60 2.22
C GLY A 79 -22.15 -4.88 2.16
N VAL A 80 -22.06 -5.70 3.20
CA VAL A 80 -22.79 -6.96 3.32
C VAL A 80 -23.30 -7.09 4.74
N THR A 81 -24.57 -7.46 4.89
CA THR A 81 -25.10 -7.88 6.19
C THR A 81 -24.87 -9.38 6.33
N VAL A 82 -24.20 -9.77 7.41
CA VAL A 82 -23.87 -11.18 7.67
C VAL A 82 -24.78 -11.69 8.80
N SER A 83 -25.59 -12.70 8.48
CA SER A 83 -26.26 -13.54 9.48
C SER A 83 -25.43 -14.80 9.72
N SER A 84 -25.68 -15.49 10.85
CA SER A 84 -25.20 -16.85 11.11
C SER A 84 -25.67 -17.89 10.05
N GLU A 85 -26.56 -17.53 9.13
CA GLU A 85 -27.20 -18.41 8.14
C GLU A 85 -26.92 -18.03 6.67
N GLY A 86 -26.03 -17.07 6.38
CA GLY A 86 -25.54 -16.80 5.01
C GLY A 86 -26.05 -15.52 4.35
N GLY A 87 -25.15 -14.54 4.30
CA GLY A 87 -24.95 -13.42 3.35
C GLY A 87 -26.12 -12.83 2.55
N MET A 88 -26.46 -11.56 2.82
CA MET A 88 -27.14 -10.66 1.87
C MET A 88 -26.15 -9.64 1.31
N ASN A 89 -26.08 -9.52 -0.02
CA ASN A 89 -25.14 -8.64 -0.74
C ASN A 89 -25.76 -7.25 -0.98
N PHE A 90 -25.04 -6.16 -0.64
CA PHE A 90 -25.41 -4.79 -1.01
C PHE A 90 -24.28 -4.18 -1.85
N ASN A 91 -24.62 -3.57 -2.98
CA ASN A 91 -23.61 -3.10 -3.92
C ASN A 91 -23.08 -1.69 -3.60
N SER A 92 -23.72 -0.90 -2.73
CA SER A 92 -23.12 0.32 -2.19
C SER A 92 -23.94 0.89 -1.02
N PRO A 93 -23.35 1.24 0.14
CA PRO A 93 -24.07 1.97 1.18
C PRO A 93 -24.40 3.41 0.71
N ASN A 94 -25.51 3.98 1.18
CA ASN A 94 -25.84 5.38 0.94
C ASN A 94 -24.98 6.29 1.82
N VAL A 95 -23.93 6.88 1.26
CA VAL A 95 -23.02 7.77 1.99
C VAL A 95 -23.42 9.23 1.78
N LYS A 96 -23.71 9.93 2.89
CA LYS A 96 -23.95 11.37 2.94
C LYS A 96 -22.80 12.08 3.63
N GLN A 97 -22.55 13.31 3.21
CA GLN A 97 -21.54 14.16 3.80
C GLN A 97 -22.19 15.39 4.45
N GLN A 98 -21.63 15.82 5.57
CA GLN A 98 -21.98 17.05 6.24
C GLN A 98 -20.70 17.77 6.65
N THR A 99 -20.47 18.98 6.14
CA THR A 99 -19.33 19.79 6.58
C THR A 99 -19.55 20.25 8.01
N VAL A 100 -18.57 20.03 8.89
CA VAL A 100 -18.61 20.42 10.30
C VAL A 100 -17.27 21.04 10.66
N SER A 101 -17.25 22.37 10.89
CA SER A 101 -16.10 23.09 11.47
C SER A 101 -14.74 22.75 10.85
N GLY A 102 -14.61 22.81 9.52
CA GLY A 102 -13.36 22.52 8.82
C GLY A 102 -13.01 21.02 8.69
N LYS A 103 -13.90 20.14 9.14
CA LYS A 103 -13.87 18.68 8.95
C LYS A 103 -15.10 18.25 8.15
N THR A 104 -15.15 16.98 7.77
CA THR A 104 -16.35 16.40 7.14
C THR A 104 -16.89 15.28 8.00
N ASN A 105 -18.13 15.41 8.48
CA ASN A 105 -18.85 14.30 9.07
C ASN A 105 -19.41 13.43 7.94
N ILE A 106 -18.98 12.17 7.91
CA ILE A 106 -19.44 11.16 6.96
C ILE A 106 -20.51 10.35 7.64
N ILE A 107 -21.69 10.29 7.03
CA ILE A 107 -22.83 9.52 7.52
C ILE A 107 -23.12 8.43 6.51
N VAL A 108 -22.93 7.19 6.94
CA VAL A 108 -23.13 5.99 6.13
C VAL A 108 -24.47 5.41 6.53
N THR A 109 -25.45 5.48 5.64
CA THR A 109 -26.76 4.86 5.83
C THR A 109 -26.81 3.53 5.10
N PHE A 110 -27.31 2.51 5.78
CA PHE A 110 -27.52 1.20 5.19
C PHE A 110 -28.82 1.19 4.40
N ASP A 111 -28.79 0.63 3.18
CA ASP A 111 -29.99 0.49 2.34
C ASP A 111 -31.08 -0.32 3.03
N LYS A 112 -30.66 -1.34 3.80
CA LYS A 112 -31.48 -2.08 4.74
C LYS A 112 -30.84 -1.98 6.13
N PRO A 113 -31.59 -1.57 7.16
CA PRO A 113 -31.10 -1.59 8.52
C PRO A 113 -30.62 -2.99 8.94
N VAL A 114 -29.55 -3.02 9.72
CA VAL A 114 -28.98 -4.26 10.26
C VAL A 114 -29.80 -4.65 11.48
N GLU A 115 -30.54 -5.75 11.35
CA GLU A 115 -31.40 -6.27 12.42
C GLU A 115 -30.60 -6.60 13.69
N ALA A 116 -31.30 -6.62 14.82
CA ALA A 116 -30.75 -7.06 16.09
C ALA A 116 -30.11 -8.46 15.99
N GLY A 117 -28.96 -8.65 16.61
CA GLY A 117 -28.15 -9.87 16.59
C GLY A 117 -27.41 -10.13 15.27
N LYS A 118 -27.39 -9.17 14.35
CA LYS A 118 -26.65 -9.28 13.08
C LYS A 118 -25.51 -8.28 13.03
N LYS A 119 -24.59 -8.53 12.10
CA LYS A 119 -23.45 -7.65 11.85
C LYS A 119 -23.43 -7.10 10.44
N TRP A 120 -22.87 -5.91 10.32
CA TRP A 120 -22.51 -5.30 9.05
C TRP A 120 -21.02 -5.41 8.84
N ASN A 121 -20.61 -5.74 7.63
CA ASN A 121 -19.21 -5.73 7.21
C ASN A 121 -19.12 -5.06 5.84
N GLY A 122 -18.28 -4.06 5.72
CA GLY A 122 -18.17 -3.32 4.47
C GLY A 122 -16.92 -2.47 4.37
N ARG A 123 -16.86 -1.70 3.28
CA ARG A 123 -15.77 -0.82 2.90
C ARG A 123 -16.31 0.53 2.49
N ILE A 124 -15.55 1.57 2.78
CA ILE A 124 -15.83 2.94 2.36
C ILE A 124 -14.57 3.50 1.73
N GLY A 125 -14.68 3.93 0.48
CA GLY A 125 -13.62 4.64 -0.22
C GLY A 125 -13.80 6.15 -0.10
N LEU A 126 -12.73 6.83 0.28
CA LEU A 126 -12.66 8.27 0.49
C LEU A 126 -11.47 8.82 -0.30
N LYS A 127 -11.63 10.03 -0.84
CA LYS A 127 -10.56 10.74 -1.52
C LYS A 127 -10.56 12.19 -1.07
N ALA A 128 -9.40 12.72 -0.70
CA ALA A 128 -9.31 14.10 -0.26
C ALA A 128 -8.03 14.77 -0.76
N ALA A 129 -8.19 15.99 -1.27
CA ALA A 129 -7.09 16.90 -1.49
C ALA A 129 -6.71 17.60 -0.18
N ASN A 130 -5.45 18.04 -0.08
CA ASN A 130 -4.95 18.86 1.03
C ASN A 130 -5.01 18.21 2.43
N TRP A 131 -5.14 16.88 2.51
CA TRP A 131 -4.99 16.18 3.80
C TRP A 131 -3.53 15.96 4.14
N ALA A 132 -2.73 15.50 3.18
CA ALA A 132 -1.29 15.53 3.31
C ALA A 132 -0.76 16.92 2.95
N VAL A 133 0.22 17.38 3.72
CA VAL A 133 1.02 18.56 3.39
C VAL A 133 2.21 18.10 2.56
N LYS A 134 2.39 18.71 1.39
CA LYS A 134 3.56 18.52 0.53
C LYS A 134 4.31 19.83 0.41
N GLU A 135 5.54 19.87 0.91
CA GLU A 135 6.45 21.01 0.80
C GLU A 135 7.73 20.55 0.13
N ASP A 136 8.01 21.10 -1.05
CA ASP A 136 9.07 20.66 -1.98
C ASP A 136 8.96 19.16 -2.33
N SER A 137 9.70 18.32 -1.60
CA SER A 137 9.74 16.85 -1.73
C SER A 137 9.56 16.15 -0.38
N ASN A 138 9.11 16.88 0.63
CA ASN A 138 8.74 16.36 1.93
C ASN A 138 7.23 16.25 2.02
N TYR A 139 6.78 15.18 2.68
CA TYR A 139 5.38 14.91 2.90
C TYR A 139 5.13 14.73 4.39
N SER A 140 4.02 15.26 4.87
CA SER A 140 3.50 14.95 6.20
C SER A 140 2.01 14.74 6.19
N ILE A 141 1.54 13.75 6.94
CA ILE A 141 0.12 13.43 7.09
C ILE A 141 -0.16 12.98 8.53
N ASP A 142 -1.29 13.44 9.06
CA ASP A 142 -1.85 13.01 10.35
C ASP A 142 -3.19 12.33 10.11
N ILE A 143 -3.28 11.05 10.51
CA ILE A 143 -4.44 10.19 10.31
C ILE A 143 -5.01 9.82 11.69
N PRO A 144 -6.15 10.39 12.09
CA PRO A 144 -6.78 10.05 13.36
C PRO A 144 -7.40 8.65 13.28
N VAL A 145 -7.18 7.84 14.31
CA VAL A 145 -7.79 6.52 14.47
C VAL A 145 -9.02 6.65 15.37
N ASP A 146 -10.07 7.26 14.82
CA ASP A 146 -11.30 7.53 15.58
C ASP A 146 -12.30 6.38 15.45
N SER A 147 -13.04 6.14 16.53
CA SER A 147 -14.17 5.21 16.51
C SER A 147 -15.38 5.87 15.83
N PRO A 148 -16.09 5.17 14.93
CA PRO A 148 -17.35 5.67 14.42
C PRO A 148 -18.43 5.71 15.52
N GLN A 149 -19.49 6.46 15.27
CA GLN A 149 -20.73 6.43 16.04
C GLN A 149 -21.77 5.61 15.30
N ALA A 150 -22.52 4.77 15.99
CA ALA A 150 -23.69 4.10 15.43
C ALA A 150 -24.82 5.10 15.18
N VAL A 151 -25.58 4.90 14.11
CA VAL A 151 -26.83 5.61 13.83
C VAL A 151 -27.99 4.65 14.04
N ALA A 152 -28.80 4.89 15.06
CA ALA A 152 -29.99 4.10 15.36
C ALA A 152 -31.16 5.01 15.73
N SER A 153 -32.34 4.78 15.13
CA SER A 153 -33.52 5.63 15.32
C SER A 153 -33.23 7.12 15.07
N GLY A 154 -32.41 7.43 14.05
CA GLY A 154 -32.00 8.78 13.70
C GLY A 154 -31.10 9.49 14.71
N LYS A 155 -30.51 8.79 15.69
CA LYS A 155 -29.59 9.35 16.68
C LYS A 155 -28.20 8.73 16.55
N ASN A 156 -27.18 9.57 16.73
CA ASN A 156 -25.81 9.13 16.86
C ASN A 156 -25.53 8.69 18.29
N THR A 157 -24.83 7.57 18.43
CA THR A 157 -24.46 6.98 19.71
C THR A 157 -23.08 6.36 19.60
N ASP A 158 -22.26 6.50 20.63
CA ASP A 158 -20.93 5.90 20.64
C ASP A 158 -21.01 4.38 20.58
N VAL A 159 -20.12 3.76 19.80
CA VAL A 159 -19.97 2.30 19.75
C VAL A 159 -18.98 1.83 20.81
N SER A 160 -19.22 0.63 21.33
CA SER A 160 -18.22 -0.07 22.13
C SER A 160 -17.09 -0.60 21.25
N VAL A 161 -15.86 -0.61 21.76
CA VAL A 161 -14.69 -1.16 21.05
C VAL A 161 -14.14 -2.29 21.92
N PRO A 162 -14.41 -3.56 21.56
CA PRO A 162 -13.87 -4.71 22.27
C PRO A 162 -12.33 -4.72 22.26
N ALA A 163 -11.72 -5.33 23.29
CA ALA A 163 -10.27 -5.42 23.40
C ALA A 163 -9.61 -6.27 22.30
N ASP A 164 -10.37 -7.17 21.68
CA ASP A 164 -9.97 -8.02 20.57
C ASP A 164 -10.39 -7.48 19.19
N ALA A 165 -10.84 -6.22 19.12
CA ALA A 165 -11.17 -5.58 17.86
C ALA A 165 -9.95 -5.51 16.90
N ASP A 166 -10.19 -5.79 15.63
CA ASP A 166 -9.18 -5.72 14.56
C ASP A 166 -8.96 -4.27 14.12
N ILE A 167 -8.12 -3.55 14.86
CA ILE A 167 -7.76 -2.15 14.60
C ILE A 167 -6.36 -2.06 14.00
N ARG A 168 -6.24 -1.76 12.70
CA ARG A 168 -4.94 -1.75 12.02
C ARG A 168 -4.90 -0.72 10.91
N ALA A 169 -3.69 -0.35 10.50
CA ALA A 169 -3.49 0.62 9.45
C ALA A 169 -2.34 0.24 8.53
N GLN A 170 -2.46 0.62 7.27
CA GLN A 170 -1.39 0.63 6.28
C GLN A 170 -1.40 1.98 5.56
N VAL A 171 -0.23 2.60 5.42
CA VAL A 171 -0.09 3.87 4.68
C VAL A 171 0.88 3.67 3.52
N PHE A 172 0.39 3.65 2.30
CA PHE A 172 1.18 3.56 1.09
C PHE A 172 1.71 4.95 0.75
N LEU A 173 3.02 5.14 0.87
CA LEU A 173 3.67 6.38 0.46
C LEU A 173 3.81 6.46 -1.07
N PRO A 174 4.05 7.66 -1.61
CA PRO A 174 4.55 7.84 -2.96
C PRO A 174 5.73 6.93 -3.27
N GLU A 175 5.91 6.62 -4.55
CA GLU A 175 7.12 5.91 -4.97
C GLU A 175 8.36 6.74 -4.64
N SER A 176 9.46 6.05 -4.33
CA SER A 176 10.75 6.71 -4.06
C SER A 176 10.76 7.64 -2.84
N VAL A 177 9.71 7.60 -2.01
CA VAL A 177 9.61 8.37 -0.76
C VAL A 177 9.94 7.49 0.43
N GLU A 178 10.82 8.01 1.28
CA GLU A 178 11.35 7.37 2.46
C GLU A 178 10.71 7.92 3.72
N VAL A 179 10.34 7.03 4.64
CA VAL A 179 9.86 7.42 5.97
C VAL A 179 11.02 8.04 6.77
N THR A 180 10.85 9.28 7.22
CA THR A 180 11.81 9.98 8.08
C THR A 180 11.36 10.00 9.54
N SER A 181 10.06 9.98 9.79
CA SER A 181 9.47 9.89 11.14
C SER A 181 8.09 9.28 11.06
N VAL A 182 7.72 8.47 12.05
CA VAL A 182 6.37 7.88 12.13
C VAL A 182 6.00 7.54 13.57
N THR A 183 4.76 7.84 13.94
CA THR A 183 4.13 7.52 15.22
C THR A 183 2.70 7.04 15.00
N PRO A 184 2.09 6.29 15.93
CA PRO A 184 2.67 5.77 17.17
C PRO A 184 3.54 4.51 16.94
N PRO A 185 4.62 4.30 17.71
CA PRO A 185 5.26 2.99 17.78
C PRO A 185 4.43 2.02 18.64
N PRO A 186 4.56 0.70 18.43
CA PRO A 186 5.41 0.06 17.44
C PRO A 186 4.70 -0.16 16.09
N PHE A 187 5.45 -0.01 14.99
CA PHE A 187 5.02 -0.25 13.62
C PHE A 187 6.09 -1.04 12.86
N ARG A 188 5.76 -1.50 11.65
CA ARG A 188 6.73 -2.05 10.69
C ARG A 188 6.69 -1.24 9.42
N ILE A 189 7.82 -1.13 8.72
CA ILE A 189 7.85 -0.59 7.36
C ILE A 189 8.01 -1.78 6.43
N LEU A 190 7.04 -1.97 5.53
CA LEU A 190 7.11 -2.96 4.47
C LEU A 190 7.53 -2.28 3.17
N PHE A 191 8.03 -3.07 2.21
CA PHE A 191 8.20 -2.65 0.83
C PHE A 191 7.20 -3.41 -0.03
N GLN A 192 6.20 -2.72 -0.57
CA GLN A 192 5.12 -3.34 -1.34
C GLN A 192 4.82 -2.48 -2.55
N TYR A 193 4.75 -3.10 -3.73
CA TYR A 193 4.47 -2.41 -4.99
C TYR A 193 5.35 -1.16 -5.19
N ASP A 194 6.66 -1.32 -4.94
CA ASP A 194 7.70 -0.27 -5.02
C ASP A 194 7.54 0.91 -4.06
N ARG A 195 6.72 0.74 -3.03
CA ARG A 195 6.42 1.78 -2.04
C ARG A 195 6.82 1.34 -0.65
N MET A 196 7.25 2.31 0.15
CA MET A 196 7.32 2.13 1.59
C MET A 196 5.91 2.14 2.18
N VAL A 197 5.63 1.17 3.04
CA VAL A 197 4.33 1.00 3.68
C VAL A 197 4.48 0.85 5.19
N PRO A 198 4.48 1.95 5.97
CA PRO A 198 4.20 1.90 7.40
C PRO A 198 2.93 1.09 7.69
N THR A 199 3.04 0.11 8.58
CA THR A 199 1.99 -0.87 8.88
C THR A 199 1.90 -1.10 10.39
N TRP A 200 0.69 -1.08 10.91
CA TRP A 200 0.35 -1.38 12.31
C TRP A 200 -0.50 -2.64 12.41
N SER A 201 -0.26 -3.46 13.43
CA SER A 201 -1.07 -4.64 13.75
C SER A 201 -2.10 -4.36 14.84
N PRO A 202 -3.16 -5.18 14.97
CA PRO A 202 -4.23 -5.00 15.95
C PRO A 202 -3.80 -4.80 17.40
N ASP A 203 -2.70 -5.41 17.81
CA ASP A 203 -2.17 -5.30 19.17
C ASP A 203 -1.39 -4.00 19.44
N LYS A 204 -1.17 -3.17 18.40
CA LYS A 204 -0.27 -2.01 18.43
C LYS A 204 -0.94 -0.67 18.14
N LEU A 205 -2.13 -0.68 17.56
CA LEU A 205 -2.88 0.53 17.20
C LEU A 205 -4.21 0.53 17.94
N HIS A 206 -4.56 1.66 18.55
CA HIS A 206 -5.76 1.79 19.36
C HIS A 206 -6.63 2.94 18.85
N ILE A 207 -7.93 2.86 19.13
CA ILE A 207 -8.83 3.99 18.96
C ILE A 207 -8.35 5.15 19.82
N GLY A 208 -8.34 6.36 19.24
CA GLY A 208 -7.84 7.59 19.85
C GLY A 208 -6.38 7.89 19.52
N ASP A 209 -5.65 6.95 18.92
CA ASP A 209 -4.31 7.23 18.39
C ASP A 209 -4.38 8.19 17.19
N THR A 210 -3.28 8.87 16.92
CA THR A 210 -3.07 9.61 15.67
C THR A 210 -1.81 9.09 15.00
N ILE A 211 -1.96 8.56 13.80
CA ILE A 211 -0.84 8.15 12.97
C ILE A 211 -0.27 9.41 12.32
N SER A 212 0.94 9.79 12.73
CA SER A 212 1.67 10.91 12.13
C SER A 212 2.84 10.37 11.35
N ILE A 213 2.92 10.70 10.06
CA ILE A 213 4.03 10.29 9.20
C ILE A 213 4.70 11.53 8.62
N LYS A 214 6.02 11.56 8.67
CA LYS A 214 6.86 12.46 7.88
C LYS A 214 7.73 11.61 6.96
N SER A 215 7.87 12.07 5.74
CA SER A 215 8.63 11.36 4.72
C SER A 215 9.24 12.33 3.71
N SER A 216 10.27 11.88 3.00
CA SER A 216 10.99 12.69 2.03
C SER A 216 11.40 11.85 0.83
N TYR A 217 11.49 12.48 -0.34
CA TYR A 217 12.08 11.84 -1.52
C TYR A 217 13.48 11.29 -1.23
N SER A 218 13.76 10.09 -1.74
CA SER A 218 15.04 9.41 -1.61
C SER A 218 15.54 9.00 -2.99
N SER A 219 16.65 9.62 -3.42
CA SER A 219 17.25 9.34 -4.73
C SER A 219 17.82 7.93 -4.86
N VAL A 220 18.21 7.31 -3.74
CA VAL A 220 18.67 5.92 -3.70
C VAL A 220 17.50 4.98 -3.87
N LEU A 221 16.41 5.21 -3.13
CA LEU A 221 15.17 4.43 -3.28
C LEU A 221 14.63 4.55 -4.69
N ASN A 222 14.69 5.75 -5.29
CA ASN A 222 14.27 5.96 -6.67
C ASN A 222 14.99 5.06 -7.68
N LYS A 223 16.29 4.88 -7.52
CA LYS A 223 17.05 3.97 -8.40
C LYS A 223 16.66 2.51 -8.18
N ILE A 224 16.35 2.12 -6.94
CA ILE A 224 15.89 0.76 -6.62
C ILE A 224 14.52 0.50 -7.26
N THR A 225 13.57 1.43 -7.11
CA THR A 225 12.21 1.32 -7.67
C THR A 225 12.22 1.37 -9.21
N GLU A 226 13.05 2.21 -9.83
CA GLU A 226 13.23 2.22 -11.29
C GLU A 226 13.76 0.88 -11.82
N THR A 227 14.71 0.27 -11.11
CA THR A 227 15.22 -1.07 -11.46
C THR A 227 14.13 -2.14 -11.30
N ASP A 228 13.31 -2.08 -10.24
CA ASP A 228 12.19 -3.02 -10.03
C ASP A 228 11.14 -2.92 -11.14
N LYS A 229 10.83 -1.70 -11.61
CA LYS A 229 9.94 -1.50 -12.77
C LYS A 229 10.49 -2.18 -14.03
N LYS A 230 11.75 -1.90 -14.38
CA LYS A 230 12.42 -2.53 -15.55
C LYS A 230 12.47 -4.05 -15.43
N LEU A 231 12.71 -4.56 -14.23
CA LEU A 231 12.72 -6.00 -13.95
C LEU A 231 11.36 -6.62 -14.26
N ARG A 232 10.25 -6.02 -13.81
CA ARG A 232 8.90 -6.53 -14.08
C ARG A 232 8.54 -6.48 -15.56
N GLU A 233 8.88 -5.39 -16.24
CA GLU A 233 8.67 -5.25 -17.69
C GLU A 233 9.44 -6.32 -18.46
N LEU A 234 10.72 -6.54 -18.14
CA LEU A 234 11.54 -7.56 -18.79
C LEU A 234 11.05 -8.97 -18.45
N LYS A 235 10.64 -9.23 -17.20
CA LYS A 235 10.01 -10.51 -16.79
C LYS A 235 8.76 -10.82 -17.63
N ALA A 236 7.92 -9.82 -17.86
CA ALA A 236 6.73 -9.98 -18.70
C ALA A 236 7.11 -10.35 -20.15
N ARG A 237 8.10 -9.65 -20.73
CA ARG A 237 8.62 -9.93 -22.09
C ARG A 237 9.26 -11.32 -22.21
N ILE A 238 10.06 -11.73 -21.23
CA ILE A 238 10.66 -13.08 -21.16
C ILE A 238 9.57 -14.15 -21.11
N ASN A 239 8.55 -13.97 -20.26
CA ASN A 239 7.43 -14.91 -20.16
C ASN A 239 6.63 -15.00 -21.47
N GLU A 240 6.50 -13.90 -22.21
CA GLU A 240 5.85 -13.91 -23.52
C GLU A 240 6.69 -14.62 -24.59
N ALA A 241 8.01 -14.39 -24.61
CA ALA A 241 8.92 -15.07 -25.52
C ALA A 241 8.96 -16.59 -25.27
N GLU A 242 8.99 -17.01 -23.99
CA GLU A 242 8.91 -18.42 -23.62
C GLU A 242 7.62 -19.08 -24.11
N LYS A 243 6.48 -18.40 -23.99
CA LYS A 243 5.20 -18.89 -24.53
C LYS A 243 5.22 -19.03 -26.06
N LYS A 244 6.07 -18.26 -26.75
CA LYS A 244 6.29 -18.37 -28.20
C LYS A 244 7.33 -19.44 -28.57
N GLY A 245 7.84 -20.20 -27.59
CA GLY A 245 8.82 -21.26 -27.81
C GLY A 245 10.25 -20.77 -28.01
N ILE A 246 10.54 -19.51 -27.69
CA ILE A 246 11.89 -18.93 -27.72
C ILE A 246 12.66 -19.43 -26.49
N ASP A 247 13.90 -19.89 -26.68
CA ASP A 247 14.77 -20.20 -25.54
C ASP A 247 15.13 -18.92 -24.80
N VAL A 248 14.76 -18.87 -23.52
CA VAL A 248 14.98 -17.73 -22.63
C VAL A 248 15.84 -18.09 -21.41
N SER A 249 16.51 -19.25 -21.42
CA SER A 249 17.27 -19.76 -20.28
C SER A 249 18.35 -18.79 -19.77
N GLU A 250 19.12 -18.21 -20.69
CA GLU A 250 20.15 -17.21 -20.36
C GLU A 250 19.51 -15.91 -19.83
N ALA A 251 18.48 -15.41 -20.52
CA ALA A 251 17.76 -14.21 -20.11
C ALA A 251 17.14 -14.34 -18.71
N LYS A 252 16.56 -15.51 -18.39
CA LYS A 252 16.03 -15.84 -17.04
C LYS A 252 17.12 -15.89 -15.98
N THR A 253 18.30 -16.43 -16.31
CA THR A 253 19.43 -16.48 -15.39
C THR A 253 19.87 -15.08 -14.98
N HIS A 254 20.08 -14.21 -15.96
CA HIS A 254 20.43 -12.81 -15.71
C HIS A 254 19.30 -12.03 -15.00
N LEU A 255 18.03 -12.26 -15.35
CA LEU A 255 16.90 -11.65 -14.64
C LEU A 255 16.87 -12.04 -13.16
N ASN A 256 17.10 -13.32 -12.82
CA ASN A 256 17.15 -13.79 -11.44
C ASN A 256 18.31 -13.16 -10.66
N ASN A 257 19.47 -13.00 -11.29
CA ASN A 257 20.61 -12.30 -10.68
C ASN A 257 20.28 -10.83 -10.44
N ALA A 258 19.63 -10.16 -11.40
CA ALA A 258 19.17 -8.78 -11.23
C ALA A 258 18.19 -8.65 -10.06
N GLU A 259 17.27 -9.61 -9.90
CA GLU A 259 16.32 -9.67 -8.77
C GLU A 259 17.06 -9.84 -7.44
N ASP A 260 18.08 -10.70 -7.38
CA ASP A 260 18.88 -10.91 -6.17
C ASP A 260 19.63 -9.62 -5.78
N TYR A 261 20.31 -9.00 -6.75
CA TYR A 261 21.05 -7.76 -6.53
C TYR A 261 20.14 -6.60 -6.10
N ASN A 262 18.96 -6.42 -6.72
CA ASN A 262 18.10 -5.29 -6.38
C ASN A 262 17.31 -5.55 -5.09
N THR A 263 16.57 -6.67 -5.02
CA THR A 263 15.61 -6.93 -3.94
C THR A 263 16.29 -7.42 -2.67
N LYS A 264 17.30 -8.30 -2.79
CA LYS A 264 17.94 -8.89 -1.60
C LYS A 264 19.18 -8.14 -1.16
N GLN A 265 19.89 -7.46 -2.03
CA GLN A 265 21.12 -6.76 -1.65
C GLN A 265 20.89 -5.25 -1.56
N ALA A 266 20.46 -4.60 -2.64
CA ALA A 266 20.32 -3.14 -2.67
C ALA A 266 19.29 -2.64 -1.65
N LEU A 267 18.08 -3.23 -1.65
CA LEU A 267 17.03 -2.86 -0.71
C LEU A 267 17.40 -3.18 0.75
N GLN A 268 18.09 -4.30 1.01
CA GLN A 268 18.56 -4.63 2.38
C GLN A 268 19.63 -3.67 2.89
N SER A 269 20.60 -3.31 2.04
CA SER A 269 21.63 -2.31 2.38
C SER A 269 20.98 -0.95 2.62
N TYR A 270 20.00 -0.59 1.80
CA TYR A 270 19.22 0.63 1.97
C TYR A 270 18.46 0.66 3.31
N TRP A 271 17.86 -0.46 3.75
CA TRP A 271 17.24 -0.56 5.09
C TRP A 271 18.22 -0.34 6.23
N LYS A 272 19.48 -0.76 6.05
CA LYS A 272 20.57 -0.53 7.00
C LYS A 272 21.17 0.87 6.91
N LYS A 273 20.62 1.73 6.04
CA LYS A 273 21.15 3.08 5.72
C LYS A 273 22.55 3.06 5.11
N ASP A 274 22.97 1.93 4.53
CA ASP A 274 24.20 1.82 3.75
C ASP A 274 23.92 2.14 2.28
N TYR A 275 23.85 3.44 1.99
CA TYR A 275 23.49 3.94 0.66
C TYR A 275 24.56 3.66 -0.40
N THR A 276 25.82 3.55 0.00
CA THR A 276 26.92 3.22 -0.93
C THR A 276 26.77 1.78 -1.42
N ALA A 277 26.62 0.83 -0.50
CA ALA A 277 26.40 -0.57 -0.86
C ALA A 277 25.08 -0.76 -1.63
N ALA A 278 24.03 -0.03 -1.24
CA ALA A 278 22.75 -0.07 -1.96
C ALA A 278 22.89 0.35 -3.43
N LEU A 279 23.62 1.45 -3.69
CA LEU A 279 23.86 1.93 -5.05
C LEU A 279 24.74 0.98 -5.87
N GLU A 280 25.76 0.38 -5.26
CA GLU A 280 26.61 -0.61 -5.93
C GLU A 280 25.82 -1.85 -6.33
N SER A 281 25.03 -2.42 -5.41
CA SER A 281 24.16 -3.56 -5.71
C SER A 281 23.11 -3.21 -6.78
N ASN A 282 22.52 -2.01 -6.74
CA ASN A 282 21.57 -1.56 -7.77
C ASN A 282 22.24 -1.38 -9.15
N ALA A 283 23.49 -0.92 -9.20
CA ALA A 283 24.25 -0.85 -10.46
C ALA A 283 24.52 -2.26 -11.03
N ASN A 284 24.87 -3.23 -10.17
CA ASN A 284 25.02 -4.63 -10.58
C ASN A 284 23.69 -5.22 -11.10
N ALA A 285 22.57 -4.90 -10.45
CA ALA A 285 21.25 -5.29 -10.94
C ALA A 285 20.97 -4.74 -12.34
N ASN A 286 21.25 -3.46 -12.59
CA ASN A 286 21.08 -2.85 -13.92
C ASN A 286 21.99 -3.48 -15.00
N ASN A 287 23.22 -3.86 -14.62
CA ASN A 287 24.12 -4.59 -15.53
C ASN A 287 23.54 -5.97 -15.91
N GLU A 288 22.99 -6.71 -14.94
CA GLU A 288 22.34 -7.99 -15.19
C GLU A 288 21.04 -7.82 -16.00
N LEU A 289 20.24 -6.78 -15.76
CA LEU A 289 19.07 -6.46 -16.61
C LEU A 289 19.48 -6.21 -18.06
N SER A 290 20.57 -5.48 -18.28
CA SER A 290 21.08 -5.20 -19.62
C SER A 290 21.52 -6.49 -20.33
N LYS A 291 22.17 -7.41 -19.61
CA LYS A 291 22.52 -8.74 -20.14
C LYS A 291 21.27 -9.56 -20.46
N ALA A 292 20.29 -9.58 -19.56
CA ALA A 292 19.03 -10.30 -19.76
C ALA A 292 18.28 -9.80 -21.00
N ASP A 293 18.19 -8.48 -21.20
CA ASP A 293 17.55 -7.87 -22.37
C ASP A 293 18.31 -8.15 -23.67
N ASN A 294 19.65 -8.14 -23.62
CA ASN A 294 20.49 -8.52 -24.76
C ASN A 294 20.33 -9.99 -25.13
N SER A 295 20.28 -10.91 -24.16
CA SER A 295 20.03 -12.34 -24.42
C SER A 295 18.64 -12.58 -25.01
N LEU A 296 17.63 -11.82 -24.55
CA LEU A 296 16.28 -11.89 -25.09
C LEU A 296 16.19 -11.32 -26.51
N SER A 297 16.95 -10.26 -26.82
CA SER A 297 16.95 -9.61 -28.15
C SER A 297 17.89 -10.31 -29.14
N GLY A 298 18.87 -11.06 -28.65
CA GLY A 298 19.86 -11.81 -29.42
C GLY A 298 19.35 -13.08 -30.10
N THR A 299 18.05 -13.40 -29.99
CA THR A 299 17.41 -14.55 -30.66
C THR A 299 17.05 -14.31 -32.13
N ALA A 300 17.68 -13.35 -32.79
CA ALA A 300 17.85 -13.34 -34.25
C ALA A 300 19.17 -14.04 -34.63
N LYS A 301 19.30 -15.33 -34.30
CA LYS A 301 20.15 -16.22 -35.10
C LYS A 301 19.19 -17.05 -35.94
N GLU A 302 19.06 -16.66 -37.21
CA GLU A 302 18.43 -17.48 -38.24
C GLU A 302 18.94 -18.92 -38.12
N ASN A 303 18.02 -19.88 -38.18
CA ASN A 303 18.34 -21.28 -38.37
C ASN A 303 19.15 -21.44 -39.66
N SER A 304 20.47 -21.54 -39.53
CA SER A 304 21.33 -22.01 -40.62
C SER A 304 21.03 -23.49 -40.87
N GLN A 305 20.25 -23.75 -41.91
CA GLN A 305 20.01 -25.08 -42.44
C GLN A 305 21.35 -25.74 -42.85
N PRO A 306 21.61 -27.02 -42.51
CA PRO A 306 22.90 -27.64 -42.80
C PRO A 306 22.97 -28.06 -44.27
N THR A 307 23.90 -27.47 -45.02
CA THR A 307 24.34 -28.05 -46.29
C THR A 307 25.85 -27.85 -46.48
N GLY A 308 26.59 -28.94 -46.29
CA GLY A 308 27.67 -29.37 -47.18
C GLY A 308 28.96 -28.56 -47.28
N THR A 309 30.02 -29.19 -46.75
CA THR A 309 31.42 -29.17 -47.21
C THR A 309 32.33 -27.98 -46.86
N GLN A 310 33.29 -28.28 -45.98
CA GLN A 310 34.55 -27.61 -45.69
C GLN A 310 35.37 -27.24 -46.96
N PRO A 311 36.33 -26.29 -46.91
CA PRO A 311 37.48 -26.35 -46.00
C PRO A 311 37.79 -25.08 -45.19
N ALA A 312 38.51 -25.37 -44.09
CA ALA A 312 39.14 -24.52 -43.08
C ALA A 312 39.51 -23.08 -43.47
N GLU A 313 39.29 -22.13 -42.55
CA GLU A 313 40.37 -21.36 -41.92
C GLU A 313 39.92 -20.58 -40.67
N THR A 314 40.84 -20.52 -39.71
CA THR A 314 41.04 -19.55 -38.61
C THR A 314 39.93 -19.31 -37.58
N SER A 315 40.11 -19.96 -36.43
CA SER A 315 39.63 -19.52 -35.12
C SER A 315 40.25 -18.16 -34.75
N GLU A 316 39.43 -17.10 -34.70
CA GLU A 316 39.74 -15.92 -33.89
C GLU A 316 39.01 -16.00 -32.55
N THR A 317 39.78 -16.36 -31.53
CA THR A 317 39.42 -16.27 -30.11
C THR A 317 39.49 -14.79 -29.66
N PRO A 318 38.70 -14.38 -28.65
CA PRO A 318 38.63 -12.99 -28.21
C PRO A 318 39.90 -12.51 -27.47
N GLY A 319 40.34 -11.29 -27.77
CA GLY A 319 40.72 -10.30 -26.74
C GLY A 319 42.07 -10.46 -26.02
N PHE A 320 43.19 -10.56 -26.74
CA PHE A 320 44.56 -10.40 -26.19
C PHE A 320 44.95 -8.93 -25.90
N GLY A 321 44.03 -8.12 -25.36
CA GLY A 321 44.28 -6.70 -25.06
C GLY A 321 45.08 -6.44 -23.77
N ALA A 322 45.05 -7.38 -22.81
CA ALA A 322 45.66 -7.18 -21.49
C ALA A 322 47.13 -7.60 -21.42
N LEU A 323 47.55 -8.64 -22.14
CA LEU A 323 48.93 -9.16 -22.08
C LEU A 323 49.93 -8.33 -22.89
N ALA A 324 49.50 -7.72 -24.02
CA ALA A 324 50.36 -6.83 -24.81
C ALA A 324 50.67 -5.52 -24.06
N ALA A 325 49.69 -4.96 -23.32
CA ALA A 325 49.89 -3.76 -22.52
C ALA A 325 50.90 -3.98 -21.37
N VAL A 326 50.88 -5.17 -20.73
CA VAL A 326 51.82 -5.52 -19.66
C VAL A 326 53.24 -5.71 -20.20
N ILE A 327 53.41 -6.28 -21.40
CA ILE A 327 54.73 -6.46 -22.03
C ILE A 327 55.32 -5.12 -22.48
N ILE A 328 54.50 -4.21 -23.03
CA ILE A 328 54.96 -2.87 -23.44
C ILE A 328 55.34 -2.02 -22.22
N LEU A 329 54.58 -2.09 -21.12
CA LEU A 329 54.90 -1.40 -19.87
C LEU A 329 56.17 -1.94 -19.20
N THR A 330 56.40 -3.25 -19.23
CA THR A 330 57.63 -3.85 -18.66
C THR A 330 58.87 -3.55 -19.51
N LEU A 331 58.76 -3.50 -20.84
CA LEU A 331 59.84 -3.06 -21.72
C LEU A 331 60.15 -1.56 -21.58
N ALA A 332 59.13 -0.72 -21.44
CA ALA A 332 59.32 0.72 -21.18
C ALA A 332 60.03 0.97 -19.84
N PHE A 333 59.67 0.22 -18.79
CA PHE A 333 60.32 0.34 -17.48
C PHE A 333 61.79 -0.13 -17.50
N LEU A 334 62.13 -1.16 -18.29
CA LEU A 334 63.50 -1.65 -18.45
C LEU A 334 64.40 -0.69 -19.25
N VAL A 335 63.85 0.06 -20.21
CA VAL A 335 64.60 1.07 -20.96
C VAL A 335 64.86 2.33 -20.13
N ILE A 336 63.92 2.72 -19.26
CA ILE A 336 64.08 3.90 -18.39
C ILE A 336 65.10 3.66 -17.26
N ARG A 337 65.31 2.41 -16.82
CA ARG A 337 66.33 2.07 -15.79
C ARG A 337 67.76 1.88 -16.32
N ARG A 338 68.00 1.96 -17.63
CA ARG A 338 69.34 1.84 -18.24
C ARG A 338 69.89 3.16 -18.82
N LYS A 339 69.39 4.30 -18.36
CA LYS A 339 70.07 5.59 -18.53
C LYS A 339 70.52 6.15 -17.18
#